data_AF-A0A0F9LVD0-F1
#
_entry.id   AF-A0A0F9LVD0-F1
#
_cell.length_a   1.000
_cell.length_b   1.000
_cell.length_c   1.000
_cell.angle_alpha   90.00
_cell.angle_beta   90.00
_cell.angle_gamma   90.00
#
_symmetry.space_group_name_H-M   'P 1'
#
loop_
_entity.id
_entity.type
_entity.pdbx_description
1 polymer ?
#
loop_
_entity_poly.entity_id
_entity_poly.type
_entity_poly.pdbx_seq_one_letter_code
_entity_poly.pdbx_strand_id
1 'polypeptide(L)'
;MTEIALGWMKELAEDALGNATMGLAVTATLRVSPNGSGEDGLTWRTAYQTIQAALDVASADPEDLTLVLIASHATYYDIDTTGDPTWAANVILCGSIPDFVQIRNTHVAATSILKLTGSSAIIDLQFYLGTGSLNGVIMTGGGATIIRLIFDGTGLTGAATAMHLDGSGPHAHHARALGCTFHGHISHMTGLLIDEYSFSNFDGCAYHQCLIGIKIVGTSADENDFANLDIGNCALGIDIDAGNNQHFHILRFHGNVRNVDDEVGDHDWSEIIGPFNIAILPDNLIGINVATGGAGAYGGDTELLAAAGRDNPFRIVGVNFEPDAAPAEWYQVRFSDDSGVTFYDVLMFQGVKREGIAAPSGTEHIFNAGTRISASARDVSGGDNVLVWVEIQEI
;
A
#
# COMPACT_ATOMS: atom_id res chain seq x y z
N MET A 1 -54.23 14.16 -19.24
CA MET A 1 -53.21 13.69 -20.22
C MET A 1 -51.89 14.47 -20.13
N THR A 2 -51.87 15.71 -19.64
CA THR A 2 -50.66 16.55 -19.55
C THR A 2 -49.75 16.27 -18.34
N GLU A 3 -50.26 15.83 -17.18
CA GLU A 3 -49.42 15.50 -16.02
C GLU A 3 -48.64 14.18 -16.16
N ILE A 4 -49.23 13.16 -16.79
CA ILE A 4 -48.59 11.86 -17.00
C ILE A 4 -47.40 12.01 -17.97
N ALA A 5 -47.59 12.73 -19.07
CA ALA A 5 -46.52 13.02 -20.03
C ALA A 5 -45.38 13.86 -19.42
N LEU A 6 -45.70 14.78 -18.50
CA LEU A 6 -44.69 15.59 -17.80
C LEU A 6 -43.90 14.78 -16.76
N GLY A 7 -44.53 13.81 -16.10
CA GLY A 7 -43.85 12.84 -15.23
C GLY A 7 -42.85 11.99 -16.00
N TRP A 8 -43.29 11.42 -17.13
CA TRP A 8 -42.46 10.54 -17.95
C TRP A 8 -41.27 11.28 -18.59
N MET A 9 -41.45 12.55 -18.97
CA MET A 9 -40.35 13.38 -19.48
C MET A 9 -39.32 13.78 -18.40
N LYS A 10 -39.73 13.87 -17.13
CA LYS A 10 -38.79 14.10 -16.02
C LYS A 10 -37.99 12.84 -15.69
N GLU A 11 -38.65 11.68 -15.67
CA GLU A 11 -38.01 10.39 -15.41
C GLU A 11 -36.97 10.05 -16.49
N LEU A 12 -37.28 10.25 -17.77
CA LEU A 12 -36.32 10.09 -18.87
C LEU A 12 -35.14 11.07 -18.80
N ALA A 13 -35.35 12.29 -18.29
CA ALA A 13 -34.28 13.26 -18.10
C ALA A 13 -33.38 12.91 -16.91
N GLU A 14 -33.95 12.39 -15.81
CA GLU A 14 -33.20 11.95 -14.62
C GLU A 14 -32.31 10.74 -14.91
N ASP A 15 -32.75 9.80 -15.77
CA ASP A 15 -31.94 8.67 -16.25
C ASP A 15 -30.81 9.10 -17.18
N ALA A 16 -31.09 9.99 -18.13
CA ALA A 16 -30.08 10.49 -19.05
C ALA A 16 -29.01 11.35 -18.37
N LEU A 17 -29.36 12.05 -17.27
CA LEU A 17 -28.45 12.95 -16.57
C LEU A 17 -27.47 12.20 -15.64
N GLY A 18 -27.85 11.08 -15.03
CA GLY A 18 -26.97 10.33 -14.11
C GLY A 18 -25.74 9.72 -14.78
N ASN A 19 -25.91 9.10 -15.96
CA ASN A 19 -24.81 8.46 -16.68
C ASN A 19 -23.89 9.49 -17.37
N ALA A 20 -24.47 10.54 -17.95
CA ALA A 20 -23.72 11.57 -18.66
C ALA A 20 -22.89 12.48 -17.75
N THR A 21 -23.29 12.66 -16.47
CA THR A 21 -22.54 13.51 -15.53
C THR A 21 -21.28 12.86 -14.96
N MET A 22 -21.21 11.53 -14.90
CA MET A 22 -20.02 10.81 -14.42
C MET A 22 -19.01 10.48 -15.53
N GLY A 23 -19.37 10.66 -16.80
CA GLY A 23 -18.49 10.33 -17.93
C GLY A 23 -18.24 8.83 -18.12
N LEU A 24 -19.15 7.98 -17.62
CA LEU A 24 -19.04 6.53 -17.65
C LEU A 24 -19.89 5.93 -18.79
N ALA A 25 -19.37 4.88 -19.42
CA ALA A 25 -20.13 4.04 -20.36
C ALA A 25 -20.62 2.79 -19.61
N VAL A 26 -21.93 2.69 -19.42
CA VAL A 26 -22.60 1.60 -18.68
C VAL A 26 -23.78 1.08 -19.49
N THR A 27 -24.11 -0.21 -19.36
CA THR A 27 -25.22 -0.84 -20.08
C THR A 27 -26.54 -0.74 -19.32
N ALA A 28 -26.49 -0.57 -18.00
CA ALA A 28 -27.66 -0.35 -17.15
C ALA A 28 -27.36 0.57 -15.96
N THR A 29 -28.43 1.20 -15.44
CA THR A 29 -28.38 2.00 -14.21
C THR A 29 -29.51 1.60 -13.27
N LEU A 30 -29.16 1.26 -12.04
CA LEU A 30 -30.08 0.89 -10.98
C LEU A 30 -29.93 1.85 -9.79
N ARG A 31 -30.99 1.99 -9.00
CA ARG A 31 -31.02 2.85 -7.82
C ARG A 31 -31.38 2.07 -6.58
N VAL A 32 -30.70 2.40 -5.50
CA VAL A 32 -30.94 1.86 -4.16
C VAL A 32 -31.26 3.02 -3.22
N SER A 33 -32.39 2.93 -2.50
CA SER A 33 -32.82 3.93 -1.53
C SER A 33 -33.73 3.33 -0.48
N PRO A 34 -33.60 3.70 0.81
CA PRO A 34 -34.53 3.26 1.86
C PRO A 34 -35.98 3.69 1.61
N ASN A 35 -36.18 4.72 0.78
CA ASN A 35 -37.50 5.28 0.48
C ASN A 35 -38.07 4.80 -0.88
N GLY A 36 -37.35 3.91 -1.58
CA GLY A 36 -37.84 3.32 -2.83
C GLY A 36 -38.99 2.35 -2.59
N SER A 37 -39.79 2.07 -3.63
CA SER A 37 -40.85 1.05 -3.57
C SER A 37 -40.33 -0.39 -3.58
N GLY A 38 -39.08 -0.61 -3.99
CA GLY A 38 -38.47 -1.93 -4.10
C GLY A 38 -38.83 -2.70 -5.38
N GLU A 39 -39.36 -2.04 -6.40
CA GLU A 39 -39.92 -2.70 -7.58
C GLU A 39 -38.87 -3.10 -8.63
N ASP A 40 -38.20 -2.14 -9.28
CA ASP A 40 -37.33 -2.41 -10.44
C ASP A 40 -35.99 -1.65 -10.45
N GLY A 41 -35.77 -0.71 -9.53
CA GLY A 41 -34.53 0.05 -9.46
C GLY A 41 -34.35 1.11 -10.56
N LEU A 42 -35.29 1.25 -11.50
CA LEU A 42 -35.12 2.10 -12.69
C LEU A 42 -35.31 3.59 -12.39
N THR A 43 -35.96 3.96 -11.29
CA THR A 43 -36.13 5.35 -10.85
C THR A 43 -35.90 5.47 -9.35
N TRP A 44 -35.74 6.69 -8.81
CA TRP A 44 -35.64 6.87 -7.35
C TRP A 44 -36.92 6.45 -6.61
N ARG A 45 -38.09 6.56 -7.28
CA ARG A 45 -39.37 6.10 -6.74
C ARG A 45 -39.44 4.57 -6.69
N THR A 46 -38.94 3.92 -7.73
CA THR A 46 -38.94 2.46 -7.88
C THR A 46 -37.65 1.79 -7.39
N ALA A 47 -36.77 2.57 -6.76
CA ALA A 47 -35.47 2.14 -6.27
C ALA A 47 -35.60 0.88 -5.40
N TYR A 48 -34.62 0.00 -5.51
CA TYR A 48 -34.47 -1.12 -4.60
C TYR A 48 -34.24 -0.61 -3.17
N GLN A 49 -34.80 -1.30 -2.18
CA GLN A 49 -34.62 -0.95 -0.77
C GLN A 49 -33.31 -1.51 -0.19
N THR A 50 -32.71 -2.49 -0.86
CA THR A 50 -31.45 -3.14 -0.45
C THR A 50 -30.45 -3.13 -1.59
N ILE A 51 -29.16 -3.21 -1.24
CA ILE A 51 -28.07 -3.30 -2.22
C ILE A 51 -28.09 -4.68 -2.89
N GLN A 52 -28.38 -5.72 -2.13
CA GLN A 52 -28.48 -7.10 -2.57
C GLN A 52 -29.49 -7.24 -3.71
N ALA A 53 -30.67 -6.63 -3.60
CA ALA A 53 -31.68 -6.70 -4.66
C ALA A 53 -31.20 -6.07 -5.98
N ALA A 54 -30.38 -5.01 -5.93
CA ALA A 54 -29.77 -4.43 -7.13
C ALA A 54 -28.63 -5.30 -7.68
N LEU A 55 -27.83 -5.91 -6.80
CA LEU A 55 -26.75 -6.82 -7.19
C LEU A 55 -27.28 -8.12 -7.80
N ASP A 56 -28.39 -8.65 -7.28
CA ASP A 56 -29.01 -9.91 -7.73
C ASP A 56 -29.57 -9.81 -9.16
N VAL A 57 -29.93 -8.61 -9.61
CA VAL A 57 -30.44 -8.37 -10.98
C VAL A 57 -29.36 -7.84 -11.93
N ALA A 58 -28.19 -7.46 -11.42
CA ALA A 58 -27.11 -6.95 -12.25
C ALA A 58 -26.46 -8.09 -13.07
N SER A 59 -26.04 -7.75 -14.29
CA SER A 59 -25.52 -8.73 -15.24
C SER A 59 -24.10 -9.16 -14.89
N ALA A 60 -23.80 -10.44 -15.09
CA ALA A 60 -22.45 -11.00 -15.07
C ALA A 60 -21.89 -11.22 -16.49
N ASP A 61 -22.64 -10.81 -17.54
CA ASP A 61 -22.16 -10.88 -18.91
C ASP A 61 -20.91 -9.99 -19.07
N PRO A 62 -19.81 -10.48 -19.64
CA PRO A 62 -18.59 -9.69 -19.85
C PRO A 62 -18.77 -8.41 -20.67
N GLU A 63 -19.84 -8.30 -21.47
CA GLU A 63 -20.15 -7.10 -22.26
C GLU A 63 -21.04 -6.10 -21.51
N ASP A 64 -21.51 -6.44 -20.31
CA ASP A 64 -22.37 -5.61 -19.48
C ASP A 64 -21.63 -4.95 -18.31
N LEU A 65 -22.09 -3.75 -17.96
CA LEU A 65 -21.68 -3.03 -16.76
C LEU A 65 -22.86 -2.25 -16.19
N THR A 66 -23.24 -2.58 -14.96
CA THR A 66 -24.35 -1.92 -14.26
C THR A 66 -23.85 -0.88 -13.27
N LEU A 67 -24.29 0.37 -13.41
CA LEU A 67 -24.12 1.40 -12.38
C LEU A 67 -25.23 1.29 -11.33
N VAL A 68 -24.86 1.06 -10.07
CA VAL A 68 -25.78 1.07 -8.94
C VAL A 68 -25.58 2.36 -8.14
N LEU A 69 -26.54 3.28 -8.24
CA LEU A 69 -26.56 4.53 -7.49
C LEU A 69 -27.21 4.32 -6.13
N ILE A 70 -26.49 4.64 -5.05
CA ILE A 70 -26.92 4.37 -3.68
C ILE A 70 -27.20 5.70 -2.97
N ALA A 71 -28.47 5.94 -2.63
CA ALA A 71 -28.88 7.12 -1.87
C ALA A 71 -28.35 7.08 -0.43
N SER A 72 -28.37 8.22 0.24
CA SER A 72 -28.07 8.27 1.67
C SER A 72 -29.03 7.42 2.51
N HIS A 73 -28.53 6.90 3.61
CA HIS A 73 -29.32 6.15 4.58
C HIS A 73 -29.20 6.79 5.97
N ALA A 74 -30.29 6.83 6.73
CA ALA A 74 -30.30 7.46 8.06
C ALA A 74 -29.41 6.73 9.08
N THR A 75 -29.19 5.44 8.85
CA THR A 75 -28.33 4.57 9.65
C THR A 75 -27.27 3.89 8.77
N TYR A 76 -27.63 2.82 8.08
CA TYR A 76 -26.78 2.06 7.16
C TYR A 76 -27.64 1.16 6.27
N TYR A 77 -27.11 0.73 5.13
CA TYR A 77 -27.61 -0.43 4.39
C TYR A 77 -27.02 -1.70 4.99
N ASP A 78 -27.87 -2.68 5.28
CA ASP A 78 -27.45 -3.96 5.83
C ASP A 78 -27.51 -5.06 4.78
N ILE A 79 -26.40 -5.78 4.63
CA ILE A 79 -26.32 -6.97 3.78
C ILE A 79 -27.05 -8.16 4.43
N ASP A 80 -27.04 -8.25 5.77
CA ASP A 80 -27.69 -9.30 6.58
C ASP A 80 -27.66 -10.71 5.94
N THR A 81 -26.47 -11.14 5.51
CA THR A 81 -26.29 -12.42 4.79
C THR A 81 -25.13 -13.21 5.41
N THR A 82 -25.33 -14.51 5.58
CA THR A 82 -24.33 -15.45 6.13
C THR A 82 -23.09 -15.61 5.26
N GLY A 83 -21.96 -16.00 5.86
CA GLY A 83 -20.74 -16.37 5.14
C GLY A 83 -20.13 -15.17 4.41
N ASP A 84 -19.63 -15.41 3.19
CA ASP A 84 -19.16 -14.38 2.27
C ASP A 84 -20.23 -14.11 1.20
N PRO A 85 -21.09 -13.10 1.37
CA PRO A 85 -22.15 -12.80 0.42
C PRO A 85 -21.51 -12.42 -0.92
N THR A 86 -21.74 -13.24 -1.95
CA THR A 86 -20.95 -13.21 -3.18
C THR A 86 -21.81 -12.87 -4.39
N TRP A 87 -21.36 -11.90 -5.19
CA TRP A 87 -21.98 -11.56 -6.47
C TRP A 87 -20.96 -11.61 -7.61
N ALA A 88 -21.39 -12.18 -8.74
CA ALA A 88 -20.59 -12.27 -9.97
C ALA A 88 -20.87 -11.13 -10.95
N ALA A 89 -21.73 -10.19 -10.57
CA ALA A 89 -22.14 -9.10 -11.44
C ALA A 89 -20.99 -8.12 -11.72
N ASN A 90 -20.98 -7.57 -12.94
CA ASN A 90 -20.11 -6.48 -13.34
C ASN A 90 -20.75 -5.15 -12.95
N VAL A 91 -20.23 -4.51 -11.91
CA VAL A 91 -20.94 -3.41 -11.23
C VAL A 91 -20.04 -2.24 -10.86
N ILE A 92 -20.63 -1.04 -10.89
CA ILE A 92 -20.12 0.13 -10.18
C ILE A 92 -21.07 0.43 -9.04
N LEU A 93 -20.64 0.28 -7.79
CA LEU A 93 -21.38 0.73 -6.63
C LEU A 93 -20.99 2.17 -6.33
N CYS A 94 -21.91 3.11 -6.50
CA CYS A 94 -21.63 4.54 -6.31
C CYS A 94 -22.54 5.12 -5.23
N GLY A 95 -21.93 5.51 -4.11
CA GLY A 95 -22.57 6.33 -3.10
C GLY A 95 -22.65 7.80 -3.48
N SER A 96 -23.11 8.62 -2.55
CA SER A 96 -23.18 10.08 -2.71
C SER A 96 -22.05 10.78 -1.97
N ILE A 97 -21.81 10.38 -0.71
CA ILE A 97 -20.74 10.83 0.18
C ILE A 97 -20.48 9.66 1.14
N PRO A 98 -19.21 9.30 1.45
CA PRO A 98 -18.87 8.16 2.30
C PRO A 98 -19.67 8.07 3.61
N ASP A 99 -19.69 9.13 4.40
CA ASP A 99 -20.38 9.17 5.70
C ASP A 99 -21.91 9.07 5.60
N PHE A 100 -22.49 9.30 4.43
CA PHE A 100 -23.95 9.29 4.23
C PHE A 100 -24.45 7.95 3.68
N VAL A 101 -23.54 7.13 3.14
CA VAL A 101 -23.83 5.83 2.55
C VAL A 101 -22.96 4.79 3.25
N GLN A 102 -23.40 4.37 4.44
CA GLN A 102 -22.72 3.34 5.21
C GLN A 102 -23.30 1.95 4.88
N ILE A 103 -22.44 0.96 4.68
CA ILE A 103 -22.78 -0.45 4.42
C ILE A 103 -22.22 -1.32 5.55
N ARG A 104 -23.02 -2.28 6.00
CA ARG A 104 -22.67 -3.25 7.05
C ARG A 104 -23.16 -4.65 6.67
N ASN A 105 -22.69 -5.65 7.40
CA ASN A 105 -23.35 -6.96 7.45
C ASN A 105 -23.49 -7.36 8.92
N THR A 106 -24.71 -7.23 9.47
CA THR A 106 -24.97 -7.50 10.88
C THR A 106 -25.29 -8.97 11.18
N HIS A 107 -25.32 -9.82 10.15
CA HIS A 107 -25.62 -11.23 10.31
C HIS A 107 -24.53 -11.92 11.16
N VAL A 108 -24.91 -12.63 12.22
CA VAL A 108 -23.98 -13.22 13.21
C VAL A 108 -22.98 -14.23 12.61
N ALA A 109 -23.35 -14.87 11.52
CA ALA A 109 -22.52 -15.84 10.80
C ALA A 109 -21.88 -15.27 9.52
N ALA A 110 -21.87 -13.95 9.34
CA ALA A 110 -21.14 -13.31 8.25
C ALA A 110 -19.63 -13.38 8.48
N THR A 111 -18.87 -13.58 7.40
CA THR A 111 -17.41 -13.56 7.38
C THR A 111 -16.86 -12.41 6.54
N SER A 112 -17.70 -11.80 5.69
CA SER A 112 -17.44 -10.50 5.05
C SER A 112 -18.69 -9.65 4.91
N ILE A 113 -18.53 -8.35 4.63
CA ILE A 113 -19.66 -7.49 4.25
C ILE A 113 -20.16 -7.90 2.86
N LEU A 114 -19.26 -7.96 1.88
CA LEU A 114 -19.57 -8.45 0.54
C LEU A 114 -18.32 -8.92 -0.21
N LYS A 115 -18.53 -9.84 -1.16
CA LYS A 115 -17.53 -10.33 -2.12
C LYS A 115 -18.02 -10.09 -3.55
N LEU A 116 -17.18 -9.44 -4.36
CA LEU A 116 -17.41 -9.20 -5.79
C LEU A 116 -16.44 -10.03 -6.62
N THR A 117 -16.98 -10.81 -7.53
CA THR A 117 -16.21 -11.72 -8.41
C THR A 117 -16.24 -11.32 -9.88
N GLY A 118 -17.16 -10.41 -10.25
CA GLY A 118 -17.14 -9.73 -11.55
C GLY A 118 -16.22 -8.51 -11.57
N SER A 119 -16.11 -7.88 -12.75
CA SER A 119 -15.42 -6.61 -12.92
C SER A 119 -16.15 -5.54 -12.14
N SER A 120 -15.49 -4.96 -11.14
CA SER A 120 -16.20 -4.14 -10.15
C SER A 120 -15.45 -2.88 -9.75
N ALA A 121 -16.23 -1.83 -9.48
CA ALA A 121 -15.76 -0.61 -8.87
C ALA A 121 -16.67 -0.16 -7.73
N ILE A 122 -16.10 0.48 -6.70
CA ILE A 122 -16.84 1.03 -5.57
C ILE A 122 -16.37 2.45 -5.29
N ILE A 123 -17.31 3.40 -5.20
CA ILE A 123 -17.03 4.84 -5.19
C ILE A 123 -17.89 5.55 -4.14
N ASP A 124 -17.29 6.49 -3.38
CA ASP A 124 -17.97 7.46 -2.51
C ASP A 124 -18.94 6.87 -1.45
N LEU A 125 -18.53 5.78 -0.78
CA LEU A 125 -19.31 5.15 0.28
C LEU A 125 -18.41 4.64 1.43
N GLN A 126 -19.02 4.27 2.55
CA GLN A 126 -18.33 3.74 3.73
C GLN A 126 -18.71 2.28 4.00
N PHE A 127 -17.72 1.47 4.37
CA PHE A 127 -17.91 0.14 4.95
C PHE A 127 -17.60 0.17 6.44
N TYR A 128 -18.52 -0.34 7.26
CA TYR A 128 -18.30 -0.50 8.69
C TYR A 128 -18.29 -1.97 9.08
N LEU A 129 -17.12 -2.42 9.54
CA LEU A 129 -16.83 -3.84 9.80
C LEU A 129 -17.48 -4.34 11.11
N GLY A 130 -18.06 -3.47 11.93
CA GLY A 130 -18.79 -3.90 13.11
C GLY A 130 -17.91 -4.50 14.20
N THR A 131 -18.47 -5.49 14.90
CA THR A 131 -17.80 -6.24 15.98
C THR A 131 -17.56 -7.68 15.53
N GLY A 132 -16.59 -8.37 16.13
CA GLY A 132 -16.25 -9.75 15.77
C GLY A 132 -15.15 -9.84 14.72
N SER A 133 -15.15 -10.93 13.96
CA SER A 133 -14.18 -11.22 12.87
C SER A 133 -14.91 -11.15 11.53
N LEU A 134 -15.06 -9.94 10.99
CA LEU A 134 -15.82 -9.66 9.78
C LEU A 134 -14.94 -8.89 8.80
N ASN A 135 -14.61 -9.49 7.66
CA ASN A 135 -13.92 -8.80 6.59
C ASN A 135 -14.83 -7.71 5.98
N GLY A 136 -14.25 -6.65 5.44
CA GLY A 136 -15.00 -5.63 4.72
C GLY A 136 -15.38 -6.14 3.33
N VAL A 137 -14.63 -5.72 2.33
CA VAL A 137 -14.86 -6.04 0.92
C VAL A 137 -13.81 -7.00 0.41
N ILE A 138 -14.25 -8.03 -0.31
CA ILE A 138 -13.38 -8.94 -1.06
C ILE A 138 -13.63 -8.74 -2.55
N MET A 139 -12.59 -8.46 -3.33
CA MET A 139 -12.68 -8.36 -4.80
C MET A 139 -11.70 -9.35 -5.43
N THR A 140 -12.20 -10.13 -6.39
CA THR A 140 -11.40 -11.17 -7.09
C THR A 140 -11.29 -10.93 -8.60
N GLY A 141 -12.19 -10.15 -9.18
CA GLY A 141 -12.17 -9.81 -10.59
C GLY A 141 -11.04 -8.82 -10.90
N GLY A 142 -10.44 -8.94 -12.09
CA GLY A 142 -9.44 -7.99 -12.59
C GLY A 142 -9.95 -6.56 -12.69
N GLY A 143 -9.05 -5.59 -12.57
CA GLY A 143 -9.42 -4.17 -12.64
C GLY A 143 -10.21 -3.66 -11.43
N ALA A 144 -10.20 -4.40 -10.30
CA ALA A 144 -10.92 -4.04 -9.08
C ALA A 144 -10.59 -2.61 -8.65
N THR A 145 -11.58 -1.73 -8.63
CA THR A 145 -11.35 -0.29 -8.42
C THR A 145 -12.10 0.21 -7.18
N ILE A 146 -11.40 0.82 -6.22
CA ILE A 146 -12.00 1.51 -5.08
C ILE A 146 -11.57 2.98 -5.06
N ILE A 147 -12.52 3.89 -4.88
CA ILE A 147 -12.24 5.34 -4.95
C ILE A 147 -13.00 6.07 -3.84
N ARG A 148 -12.27 6.85 -3.04
CA ARG A 148 -12.83 7.71 -1.97
C ARG A 148 -13.73 6.94 -1.03
N LEU A 149 -13.27 5.76 -0.61
CA LEU A 149 -13.98 4.94 0.35
C LEU A 149 -13.45 5.16 1.76
N ILE A 150 -14.32 4.93 2.75
CA ILE A 150 -13.91 4.82 4.15
C ILE A 150 -14.18 3.39 4.60
N PHE A 151 -13.16 2.73 5.12
CA PHE A 151 -13.30 1.48 5.87
C PHE A 151 -13.10 1.76 7.35
N ASP A 152 -14.14 1.51 8.14
CA ASP A 152 -14.13 1.71 9.59
C ASP A 152 -14.24 0.37 10.31
N GLY A 153 -13.12 -0.04 10.90
CA GLY A 153 -12.99 -1.22 11.75
C GLY A 153 -12.72 -0.90 13.22
N THR A 154 -13.01 0.32 13.67
CA THR A 154 -12.76 0.76 15.05
C THR A 154 -13.53 -0.06 16.10
N GLY A 155 -14.63 -0.70 15.71
CA GLY A 155 -15.46 -1.56 16.56
C GLY A 155 -15.04 -3.04 16.62
N LEU A 156 -14.02 -3.45 15.86
CA LEU A 156 -13.62 -4.85 15.73
C LEU A 156 -13.17 -5.45 17.07
N THR A 157 -13.52 -6.71 17.29
CA THR A 157 -13.11 -7.49 18.47
C THR A 157 -12.42 -8.81 18.12
N GLY A 158 -12.18 -9.04 16.84
CA GLY A 158 -11.46 -10.19 16.30
C GLY A 158 -10.85 -9.85 14.94
N ALA A 159 -10.03 -10.78 14.42
CA ALA A 159 -9.24 -10.53 13.21
C ALA A 159 -10.13 -10.28 11.99
N ALA A 160 -9.78 -9.26 11.20
CA ALA A 160 -10.50 -8.90 9.98
C ALA A 160 -9.60 -8.16 8.99
N THR A 161 -9.97 -8.22 7.73
CA THR A 161 -9.36 -7.48 6.63
C THR A 161 -10.39 -6.51 6.05
N ALA A 162 -10.07 -5.21 5.98
CA ALA A 162 -11.00 -4.21 5.47
C ALA A 162 -11.17 -4.29 3.95
N MET A 163 -10.08 -4.29 3.21
CA MET A 163 -10.07 -4.53 1.77
C MET A 163 -9.18 -5.73 1.44
N HIS A 164 -9.75 -6.74 0.79
CA HIS A 164 -9.03 -7.92 0.33
C HIS A 164 -9.08 -7.99 -1.20
N LEU A 165 -7.94 -7.78 -1.84
CA LEU A 165 -7.71 -8.08 -3.24
C LEU A 165 -7.24 -9.53 -3.33
N ASP A 166 -8.18 -10.42 -3.62
CA ASP A 166 -8.03 -11.88 -3.62
C ASP A 166 -7.68 -12.35 -5.04
N GLY A 167 -6.42 -12.71 -5.23
CA GLY A 167 -5.84 -13.02 -6.53
C GLY A 167 -6.07 -14.44 -7.02
N SER A 168 -6.89 -15.23 -6.32
CA SER A 168 -7.23 -16.59 -6.73
C SER A 168 -8.05 -16.66 -8.03
N GLY A 169 -8.56 -15.53 -8.51
CA GLY A 169 -9.35 -15.41 -9.74
C GLY A 169 -8.52 -15.31 -11.03
N PRO A 170 -9.06 -15.74 -12.18
CA PRO A 170 -8.44 -15.46 -13.47
C PRO A 170 -8.43 -13.94 -13.70
N HIS A 171 -7.27 -13.38 -14.04
CA HIS A 171 -7.05 -11.95 -14.26
C HIS A 171 -6.98 -11.07 -13.00
N ALA A 172 -6.47 -11.58 -11.88
CA ALA A 172 -6.17 -10.83 -10.67
C ALA A 172 -5.03 -9.80 -10.82
N HIS A 173 -5.26 -8.78 -11.65
CA HIS A 173 -4.30 -7.72 -11.91
C HIS A 173 -4.98 -6.37 -12.15
N HIS A 174 -4.19 -5.30 -12.07
CA HIS A 174 -4.62 -3.94 -12.35
C HIS A 174 -5.67 -3.40 -11.38
N ALA A 175 -5.60 -3.77 -10.09
CA ALA A 175 -6.46 -3.14 -9.10
C ALA A 175 -6.07 -1.67 -8.92
N ARG A 176 -7.02 -0.87 -8.45
CA ARG A 176 -6.82 0.55 -8.21
C ARG A 176 -7.47 1.00 -6.93
N ALA A 177 -6.73 1.65 -6.04
CA ALA A 177 -7.29 2.33 -4.87
C ALA A 177 -6.89 3.81 -4.85
N LEU A 178 -7.86 4.72 -4.80
CA LEU A 178 -7.60 6.16 -4.82
C LEU A 178 -8.28 6.88 -3.66
N GLY A 179 -7.51 7.60 -2.85
CA GLY A 179 -8.09 8.49 -1.83
C GLY A 179 -8.92 7.74 -0.77
N CYS A 180 -8.58 6.49 -0.48
CA CYS A 180 -9.29 5.67 0.49
C CYS A 180 -8.72 5.85 1.90
N THR A 181 -9.60 5.80 2.91
CA THR A 181 -9.22 5.84 4.32
C THR A 181 -9.54 4.51 4.99
N PHE A 182 -8.56 3.93 5.67
CA PHE A 182 -8.67 2.73 6.46
C PHE A 182 -8.45 3.11 7.93
N HIS A 183 -9.53 3.16 8.71
CA HIS A 183 -9.48 3.50 10.14
C HIS A 183 -9.85 2.25 10.96
N GLY A 184 -8.83 1.66 11.58
CA GLY A 184 -8.93 0.31 12.12
C GLY A 184 -8.89 0.17 13.63
N HIS A 185 -8.60 -1.07 14.01
CA HIS A 185 -8.27 -1.46 15.37
C HIS A 185 -6.88 -2.11 15.43
N ILE A 186 -6.02 -1.60 16.31
CA ILE A 186 -4.56 -1.89 16.35
C ILE A 186 -4.20 -3.35 16.62
N SER A 187 -5.14 -4.14 17.12
CA SER A 187 -4.95 -5.57 17.41
C SER A 187 -5.65 -6.52 16.44
N HIS A 188 -6.45 -5.99 15.51
CA HIS A 188 -7.45 -6.82 14.83
C HIS A 188 -7.56 -6.59 13.32
N MET A 189 -7.22 -5.41 12.81
CA MET A 189 -7.53 -5.09 11.42
C MET A 189 -6.28 -5.06 10.53
N THR A 190 -6.33 -5.80 9.43
CA THR A 190 -5.52 -5.53 8.23
C THR A 190 -6.26 -4.51 7.37
N GLY A 191 -5.64 -3.39 7.05
CA GLY A 191 -6.25 -2.35 6.20
C GLY A 191 -6.47 -2.85 4.77
N LEU A 192 -5.37 -3.10 4.07
CA LEU A 192 -5.36 -3.66 2.74
C LEU A 192 -4.57 -4.97 2.72
N LEU A 193 -5.21 -6.04 2.25
CA LEU A 193 -4.56 -7.30 1.91
C LEU A 193 -4.50 -7.45 0.40
N ILE A 194 -3.29 -7.64 -0.12
CA ILE A 194 -3.00 -7.99 -1.50
C ILE A 194 -2.52 -9.44 -1.49
N ASP A 195 -3.36 -10.36 -1.98
CA ASP A 195 -3.06 -11.79 -2.01
C ASP A 195 -2.99 -12.24 -3.47
N GLU A 196 -1.80 -12.55 -3.98
CA GLU A 196 -1.57 -12.95 -5.38
C GLU A 196 -2.02 -11.95 -6.46
N TYR A 197 -2.25 -10.67 -6.09
CA TYR A 197 -2.74 -9.63 -7.00
C TYR A 197 -1.59 -8.73 -7.49
N SER A 198 -1.50 -8.48 -8.80
CA SER A 198 -0.33 -7.82 -9.43
C SER A 198 -0.67 -6.57 -10.25
N PHE A 199 0.34 -5.78 -10.61
CA PHE A 199 0.23 -4.61 -11.50
C PHE A 199 -0.80 -3.56 -11.02
N SER A 200 -0.98 -3.42 -9.72
CA SER A 200 -2.02 -2.56 -9.13
C SER A 200 -1.47 -1.19 -8.72
N ASN A 201 -2.36 -0.20 -8.58
CA ASN A 201 -1.97 1.16 -8.20
C ASN A 201 -2.80 1.67 -7.00
N PHE A 202 -2.09 2.05 -5.94
CA PHE A 202 -2.65 2.57 -4.70
C PHE A 202 -2.12 3.99 -4.46
N ASP A 203 -2.99 4.99 -4.57
CA ASP A 203 -2.58 6.41 -4.53
C ASP A 203 -3.43 7.24 -3.56
N GLY A 204 -2.77 8.02 -2.71
CA GLY A 204 -3.43 8.96 -1.81
C GLY A 204 -4.25 8.29 -0.70
N CYS A 205 -3.90 7.06 -0.31
CA CYS A 205 -4.61 6.31 0.72
C CYS A 205 -4.01 6.52 2.12
N ALA A 206 -4.88 6.45 3.13
CA ALA A 206 -4.50 6.62 4.54
C ALA A 206 -4.85 5.38 5.36
N TYR A 207 -3.89 4.89 6.15
CA TYR A 207 -4.01 3.68 6.97
C TYR A 207 -3.72 4.02 8.42
N HIS A 208 -4.76 4.03 9.26
CA HIS A 208 -4.63 4.45 10.65
C HIS A 208 -5.18 3.44 11.64
N GLN A 209 -4.43 3.25 12.74
CA GLN A 209 -4.84 2.38 13.85
C GLN A 209 -5.11 0.94 13.42
N CYS A 210 -4.39 0.43 12.42
CA CYS A 210 -4.50 -0.95 11.98
C CYS A 210 -3.55 -1.86 12.77
N LEU A 211 -3.85 -3.16 12.83
CA LEU A 211 -2.83 -4.16 13.21
C LEU A 211 -1.74 -4.18 12.13
N ILE A 212 -2.15 -4.31 10.86
CA ILE A 212 -1.28 -4.17 9.71
C ILE A 212 -1.93 -3.17 8.76
N GLY A 213 -1.21 -2.13 8.35
CA GLY A 213 -1.72 -1.16 7.37
C GLY A 213 -1.93 -1.83 6.01
N ILE A 214 -0.84 -2.33 5.43
CA ILE A 214 -0.79 -3.03 4.14
C ILE A 214 -0.10 -4.37 4.33
N LYS A 215 -0.71 -5.45 3.84
CA LYS A 215 -0.13 -6.79 3.84
C LYS A 215 -0.08 -7.32 2.41
N ILE A 216 1.07 -7.81 1.99
CA ILE A 216 1.32 -8.39 0.66
C ILE A 216 1.71 -9.86 0.86
N VAL A 217 0.97 -10.76 0.22
CA VAL A 217 1.16 -12.21 0.31
C VAL A 217 0.98 -12.86 -1.06
N GLY A 218 1.46 -14.09 -1.18
CA GLY A 218 1.39 -14.85 -2.42
C GLY A 218 2.50 -14.45 -3.41
N THR A 219 3.16 -15.45 -4.00
CA THR A 219 4.36 -15.24 -4.83
C THR A 219 4.09 -14.56 -6.17
N SER A 220 2.84 -14.28 -6.50
CA SER A 220 2.43 -13.62 -7.74
C SER A 220 1.95 -12.18 -7.51
N ALA A 221 2.06 -11.67 -6.27
CA ALA A 221 1.66 -10.31 -5.93
C ALA A 221 2.74 -9.30 -6.35
N ASP A 222 3.10 -9.30 -7.63
CA ASP A 222 4.24 -8.54 -8.17
C ASP A 222 3.83 -7.18 -8.77
N GLU A 223 4.78 -6.26 -8.87
CA GLU A 223 4.65 -5.01 -9.64
C GLU A 223 3.50 -4.09 -9.19
N ASN A 224 3.25 -3.98 -7.89
CA ASN A 224 2.26 -3.02 -7.39
C ASN A 224 2.91 -1.67 -7.03
N ASP A 225 2.23 -0.60 -7.43
CA ASP A 225 2.62 0.78 -7.19
C ASP A 225 1.87 1.37 -5.99
N PHE A 226 2.61 1.93 -5.04
CA PHE A 226 2.11 2.57 -3.82
C PHE A 226 2.62 4.00 -3.76
N ALA A 227 1.73 4.97 -3.93
CA ALA A 227 2.06 6.39 -4.02
C ALA A 227 1.30 7.25 -3.01
N ASN A 228 1.96 8.27 -2.44
CA ASN A 228 1.33 9.30 -1.59
C ASN A 228 0.53 8.69 -0.42
N LEU A 229 1.15 7.79 0.34
CA LEU A 229 0.47 7.08 1.43
C LEU A 229 0.76 7.70 2.80
N ASP A 230 -0.25 7.74 3.66
CA ASP A 230 -0.11 8.11 5.08
C ASP A 230 -0.42 6.88 5.95
N ILE A 231 0.59 6.34 6.64
CA ILE A 231 0.49 5.11 7.42
C ILE A 231 0.87 5.43 8.87
N GLY A 232 -0.13 5.43 9.75
CA GLY A 232 0.08 5.96 11.10
C GLY A 232 -0.66 5.28 12.24
N ASN A 233 -0.02 5.23 13.40
CA ASN A 233 -0.54 4.63 14.62
C ASN A 233 -0.92 3.14 14.47
N CYS A 234 -0.27 2.42 13.55
CA CYS A 234 -0.48 0.99 13.34
C CYS A 234 0.48 0.16 14.22
N ALA A 235 0.17 -1.12 14.46
CA ALA A 235 1.17 -2.01 15.05
C ALA A 235 2.29 -2.29 14.04
N LEU A 236 1.91 -2.61 12.79
CA LEU A 236 2.80 -2.73 11.65
C LEU A 236 2.26 -1.87 10.49
N GLY A 237 3.14 -1.09 9.85
CA GLY A 237 2.79 -0.30 8.68
C GLY A 237 2.57 -1.16 7.45
N ILE A 238 3.62 -1.81 6.97
CA ILE A 238 3.68 -2.65 5.78
C ILE A 238 4.31 -3.99 6.14
N ASP A 239 3.69 -5.07 5.68
CA ASP A 239 4.09 -6.46 5.86
C ASP A 239 4.23 -7.12 4.48
N ILE A 240 5.44 -7.55 4.09
CA ILE A 240 5.75 -8.03 2.72
C ILE A 240 6.22 -9.49 2.73
N ASP A 241 5.34 -10.40 3.11
CA ASP A 241 5.62 -11.84 3.18
C ASP A 241 5.99 -12.49 1.82
N ALA A 242 5.60 -11.88 0.69
CA ALA A 242 5.85 -12.38 -0.66
C ALA A 242 5.65 -11.30 -1.74
N GLY A 243 5.96 -11.68 -2.99
CA GLY A 243 5.88 -10.81 -4.16
C GLY A 243 7.24 -10.18 -4.47
N ASN A 244 7.34 -9.50 -5.60
CA ASN A 244 8.56 -8.84 -6.04
C ASN A 244 8.25 -7.53 -6.76
N ASN A 245 9.25 -6.66 -6.89
CA ASN A 245 9.15 -5.41 -7.64
C ASN A 245 7.98 -4.51 -7.20
N GLN A 246 7.73 -4.40 -5.88
CA GLN A 246 6.80 -3.39 -5.36
C GLN A 246 7.43 -2.00 -5.45
N HIS A 247 6.66 -0.98 -5.83
CA HIS A 247 7.16 0.39 -5.97
C HIS A 247 6.53 1.27 -4.89
N PHE A 248 7.32 1.64 -3.88
CA PHE A 248 6.89 2.51 -2.79
C PHE A 248 7.45 3.92 -2.99
N HIS A 249 6.57 4.88 -3.29
CA HIS A 249 6.91 6.27 -3.55
C HIS A 249 6.10 7.23 -2.67
N ILE A 250 6.77 8.13 -1.95
CA ILE A 250 6.11 9.13 -1.07
C ILE A 250 5.25 8.42 -0.01
N LEU A 251 5.93 7.79 0.95
CA LEU A 251 5.28 7.18 2.12
C LEU A 251 5.59 8.01 3.36
N ARG A 252 4.53 8.35 4.10
CA ARG A 252 4.64 8.96 5.42
C ARG A 252 4.29 7.95 6.49
N PHE A 253 5.29 7.57 7.29
CA PHE A 253 5.10 6.78 8.49
C PHE A 253 5.03 7.67 9.74
N HIS A 254 4.11 7.40 10.67
CA HIS A 254 4.11 8.08 11.96
C HIS A 254 3.43 7.29 13.09
N GLY A 255 4.09 7.19 14.25
CA GLY A 255 3.47 6.58 15.44
C GLY A 255 3.19 5.08 15.32
N ASN A 256 3.73 4.41 14.31
CA ASN A 256 3.66 2.95 14.21
C ASN A 256 4.62 2.31 15.23
N VAL A 257 4.35 1.07 15.65
CA VAL A 257 5.32 0.30 16.45
C VAL A 257 6.48 -0.18 15.57
N ARG A 258 6.16 -0.64 14.35
CA ARG A 258 7.10 -0.99 13.28
C ARG A 258 6.55 -0.48 11.94
N ASN A 259 7.41 0.02 11.05
CA ASN A 259 6.95 0.55 9.76
C ASN A 259 6.93 -0.51 8.67
N VAL A 260 8.04 -1.25 8.50
CA VAL A 260 8.16 -2.37 7.56
C VAL A 260 8.61 -3.61 8.32
N ASP A 261 8.15 -4.79 7.89
CA ASP A 261 8.56 -6.09 8.44
C ASP A 261 8.60 -7.15 7.33
N ASP A 262 9.43 -8.17 7.57
CA ASP A 262 9.53 -9.39 6.78
C ASP A 262 9.65 -9.13 5.26
N GLU A 263 10.48 -8.17 4.84
CA GLU A 263 10.63 -7.84 3.41
C GLU A 263 11.17 -9.03 2.61
N VAL A 264 10.33 -9.57 1.72
CA VAL A 264 10.69 -10.62 0.76
C VAL A 264 10.69 -10.06 -0.66
N GLY A 265 11.86 -10.11 -1.31
CA GLY A 265 12.03 -9.71 -2.70
C GLY A 265 12.89 -8.46 -2.87
N ASP A 266 12.88 -7.92 -4.09
CA ASP A 266 13.55 -6.67 -4.45
C ASP A 266 12.48 -5.63 -4.79
N HIS A 267 12.53 -4.47 -4.14
CA HIS A 267 11.53 -3.42 -4.29
C HIS A 267 12.19 -2.09 -4.63
N ASP A 268 11.39 -1.15 -5.12
CA ASP A 268 11.80 0.24 -5.30
C ASP A 268 11.23 1.05 -4.12
N TRP A 269 12.11 1.78 -3.45
CA TRP A 269 11.80 2.58 -2.28
C TRP A 269 12.30 4.00 -2.51
N SER A 270 11.38 4.97 -2.48
CA SER A 270 11.73 6.37 -2.71
C SER A 270 10.86 7.35 -1.93
N GLU A 271 11.47 8.44 -1.46
CA GLU A 271 10.80 9.51 -0.71
C GLU A 271 10.06 9.01 0.55
N ILE A 272 10.74 8.16 1.34
CA ILE A 272 10.20 7.55 2.56
C ILE A 272 10.50 8.42 3.80
N ILE A 273 9.44 8.90 4.46
CA ILE A 273 9.50 9.90 5.52
C ILE A 273 8.84 9.36 6.79
N GLY A 274 9.50 9.51 7.94
CA GLY A 274 8.97 9.05 9.21
C GLY A 274 9.99 9.12 10.35
N PRO A 275 9.56 8.78 11.58
CA PRO A 275 10.47 8.64 12.70
C PRO A 275 11.23 7.30 12.58
N PHE A 276 12.50 7.37 12.20
CA PHE A 276 13.36 6.20 12.07
C PHE A 276 14.58 6.32 12.98
N ASN A 277 14.94 5.24 13.66
CA ASN A 277 16.13 5.20 14.51
C ASN A 277 17.39 5.08 13.63
N ILE A 278 18.47 5.75 14.05
CA ILE A 278 19.78 5.65 13.40
C ILE A 278 20.69 4.83 14.30
N ALA A 279 21.28 3.76 13.77
CA ALA A 279 22.27 2.93 14.42
C ALA A 279 23.65 3.13 13.77
N ILE A 280 24.71 3.14 14.57
CA ILE A 280 26.09 3.22 14.08
C ILE A 280 26.69 1.81 14.11
N LEU A 281 27.11 1.31 12.96
CA LEU A 281 27.73 -0.02 12.84
C LEU A 281 29.19 0.05 12.38
N PRO A 282 30.08 -0.76 12.98
CA PRO A 282 29.83 -1.65 14.12
C PRO A 282 29.73 -0.86 15.44
N ASP A 283 28.83 -1.28 16.33
CA ASP A 283 28.62 -0.66 17.66
C ASP A 283 29.71 -1.05 18.70
N ASN A 284 30.88 -1.46 18.23
CA ASN A 284 31.99 -1.91 19.08
C ASN A 284 33.05 -0.81 19.29
N LEU A 285 32.85 0.38 18.71
CA LEU A 285 33.79 1.51 18.73
C LEU A 285 35.16 1.24 18.08
N ILE A 286 35.32 0.11 17.38
CA ILE A 286 36.58 -0.31 16.73
C ILE A 286 36.54 -0.04 15.22
N GLY A 287 35.35 -0.03 14.61
CA GLY A 287 35.19 0.20 13.17
C GLY A 287 35.59 -1.02 12.35
N ILE A 288 35.36 -0.94 11.04
CA ILE A 288 35.74 -2.00 10.09
C ILE A 288 36.96 -1.56 9.31
N ASN A 289 38.01 -2.36 9.35
CA ASN A 289 39.26 -2.08 8.65
C ASN A 289 39.11 -2.33 7.14
N VAL A 290 39.02 -1.27 6.37
CA VAL A 290 39.01 -1.28 4.90
C VAL A 290 40.43 -1.07 4.40
N ALA A 291 40.94 -2.08 3.68
CA ALA A 291 42.31 -2.05 3.20
C ALA A 291 42.47 -1.11 2.02
N THR A 292 43.59 -0.40 1.97
CA THR A 292 44.04 0.32 0.77
C THR A 292 44.88 -0.59 -0.12
N GLY A 293 44.98 -0.21 -1.41
CA GLY A 293 45.83 -0.88 -2.37
C GLY A 293 47.26 -0.33 -2.35
N GLY A 294 48.00 -0.53 -3.44
CA GLY A 294 49.21 0.26 -3.68
C GLY A 294 48.88 1.74 -3.92
N ALA A 295 49.91 2.59 -4.03
CA ALA A 295 49.74 4.03 -4.22
C ALA A 295 48.68 4.39 -5.29
N GLY A 296 47.62 5.10 -4.90
CA GLY A 296 46.53 5.53 -5.77
C GLY A 296 45.58 4.42 -6.26
N ALA A 297 45.78 3.17 -5.82
CA ALA A 297 44.98 2.01 -6.18
C ALA A 297 44.04 1.61 -5.05
N TYR A 298 42.83 1.17 -5.43
CA TYR A 298 41.88 0.61 -4.47
C TYR A 298 42.36 -0.75 -3.94
N GLY A 299 42.15 -0.98 -2.66
CA GLY A 299 42.32 -2.30 -2.04
C GLY A 299 41.20 -3.27 -2.45
N GLY A 300 41.22 -4.46 -1.86
CA GLY A 300 40.12 -5.41 -2.00
C GLY A 300 38.87 -4.92 -1.26
N ASP A 301 37.70 -5.33 -1.74
CA ASP A 301 36.44 -4.96 -1.09
C ASP A 301 36.27 -5.66 0.26
N THR A 302 36.04 -4.86 1.29
CA THR A 302 35.75 -5.29 2.65
C THR A 302 34.26 -5.16 2.91
N GLU A 303 33.64 -6.21 3.47
CA GLU A 303 32.25 -6.15 3.93
C GLU A 303 32.12 -5.21 5.13
N LEU A 304 31.27 -4.20 5.01
CA LEU A 304 30.89 -3.27 6.08
C LEU A 304 29.61 -3.69 6.78
N LEU A 305 28.67 -4.26 6.01
CA LEU A 305 27.40 -4.77 6.50
C LEU A 305 27.13 -6.11 5.81
N ALA A 306 26.90 -7.14 6.60
CA ALA A 306 26.52 -8.45 6.09
C ALA A 306 25.08 -8.46 5.57
N ALA A 307 24.85 -9.21 4.49
CA ALA A 307 23.51 -9.49 3.97
C ALA A 307 22.62 -10.21 5.01
N ALA A 308 23.16 -11.25 5.64
CA ALA A 308 22.43 -12.05 6.62
C ALA A 308 22.30 -11.28 7.95
N GLY A 309 21.13 -10.71 8.21
CA GLY A 309 20.82 -10.04 9.48
C GLY A 309 20.08 -8.71 9.35
N ARG A 310 19.66 -8.33 8.15
CA ARG A 310 18.78 -7.18 7.92
C ARG A 310 17.47 -7.65 7.31
N ASP A 311 16.41 -7.56 8.11
CA ASP A 311 15.06 -8.01 7.75
C ASP A 311 14.19 -6.85 7.22
N ASN A 312 14.73 -5.61 7.24
CA ASN A 312 14.03 -4.39 6.82
C ASN A 312 14.83 -3.60 5.79
N PRO A 313 14.15 -2.82 4.94
CA PRO A 313 14.82 -1.89 4.04
C PRO A 313 15.51 -0.80 4.84
N PHE A 314 16.63 -0.29 4.33
CA PHE A 314 17.47 0.64 5.06
C PHE A 314 18.18 1.63 4.15
N ARG A 315 18.58 2.76 4.71
CA ARG A 315 19.51 3.69 4.06
C ARG A 315 20.70 3.97 4.93
N ILE A 316 21.84 4.20 4.29
CA ILE A 316 23.00 4.77 4.96
C ILE A 316 22.76 6.28 5.00
N VAL A 317 22.90 6.90 6.18
CA VAL A 317 22.68 8.34 6.39
C VAL A 317 23.96 9.09 6.74
N GLY A 318 25.01 8.36 7.08
CA GLY A 318 26.31 8.89 7.45
C GLY A 318 27.37 7.81 7.42
N VAL A 319 28.62 8.23 7.23
CA VAL A 319 29.79 7.37 7.34
C VAL A 319 30.85 8.12 8.14
N ASN A 320 31.49 7.42 9.07
CA ASN A 320 32.63 7.93 9.81
C ASN A 320 33.90 7.19 9.39
N PHE A 321 34.98 7.95 9.23
CA PHE A 321 36.29 7.45 8.82
C PHE A 321 37.35 7.76 9.87
N GLU A 322 38.22 6.79 10.13
CA GLU A 322 39.46 6.96 10.91
C GLU A 322 40.63 6.35 10.14
N PRO A 323 41.47 7.18 9.49
CA PRO A 323 42.64 6.70 8.76
C PRO A 323 43.77 6.26 9.70
N ASP A 324 44.50 5.23 9.31
CA ASP A 324 45.55 4.58 10.11
C ASP A 324 46.87 5.38 10.12
N ALA A 325 47.06 6.33 9.18
CA ALA A 325 48.36 6.96 8.97
C ALA A 325 48.43 8.49 9.18
N ALA A 326 49.60 8.88 9.67
CA ALA A 326 50.21 10.20 9.44
C ALA A 326 51.38 9.99 8.46
N PRO A 327 51.57 10.85 7.44
CA PRO A 327 51.14 12.24 7.34
C PRO A 327 49.75 12.46 6.71
N ALA A 328 49.25 13.68 6.85
CA ALA A 328 48.01 14.16 6.24
C ALA A 328 47.98 13.93 4.72
N GLU A 329 47.16 12.99 4.26
CA GLU A 329 46.94 12.72 2.85
C GLU A 329 45.44 12.63 2.50
N TRP A 330 45.15 12.43 1.22
CA TRP A 330 43.78 12.29 0.74
C TRP A 330 43.41 10.82 0.61
N TYR A 331 42.25 10.48 1.16
CA TYR A 331 41.64 9.17 1.02
C TYR A 331 40.43 9.24 0.11
N GLN A 332 40.17 8.15 -0.59
CA GLN A 332 38.91 7.89 -1.26
C GLN A 332 38.40 6.51 -0.90
N VAL A 333 37.16 6.46 -0.42
CA VAL A 333 36.44 5.22 -0.12
C VAL A 333 35.26 5.12 -1.06
N ARG A 334 35.21 4.05 -1.84
CA ARG A 334 34.07 3.73 -2.71
C ARG A 334 33.23 2.65 -2.06
N PHE A 335 31.92 2.73 -2.25
CA PHE A 335 30.94 1.81 -1.67
C PHE A 335 30.24 1.01 -2.77
N SER A 336 29.93 -0.25 -2.46
CA SER A 336 29.26 -1.20 -3.34
C SER A 336 28.25 -2.03 -2.55
N ASP A 337 27.16 -2.40 -3.20
CA ASP A 337 26.12 -3.30 -2.73
C ASP A 337 26.23 -4.70 -3.35
N ASP A 338 27.06 -4.85 -4.38
CA ASP A 338 27.23 -6.06 -5.18
C ASP A 338 28.64 -6.69 -5.05
N SER A 339 29.30 -6.47 -3.91
CA SER A 339 30.65 -6.97 -3.63
C SER A 339 31.72 -6.45 -4.60
N GLY A 340 31.62 -5.17 -4.98
CA GLY A 340 32.65 -4.46 -5.73
C GLY A 340 32.57 -4.60 -7.25
N VAL A 341 31.45 -5.09 -7.78
CA VAL A 341 31.22 -5.17 -9.23
C VAL A 341 30.84 -3.78 -9.75
N THR A 342 29.98 -3.06 -9.03
CA THR A 342 29.61 -1.67 -9.27
C THR A 342 29.76 -0.83 -8.00
N PHE A 343 29.67 0.50 -8.14
CA PHE A 343 29.85 1.43 -7.02
C PHE A 343 28.76 2.49 -7.04
N TYR A 344 28.04 2.63 -5.94
CA TYR A 344 26.95 3.59 -5.81
C TYR A 344 27.42 4.93 -5.25
N ASP A 345 28.57 5.00 -4.57
CA ASP A 345 29.12 6.25 -4.04
C ASP A 345 30.65 6.23 -3.88
N VAL A 346 31.27 7.41 -3.90
CA VAL A 346 32.70 7.61 -3.61
C VAL A 346 32.87 8.83 -2.72
N LEU A 347 33.32 8.59 -1.49
CA LEU A 347 33.59 9.64 -0.52
C LEU A 347 35.08 9.96 -0.48
N MET A 348 35.41 11.25 -0.42
CA MET A 348 36.79 11.75 -0.38
C MET A 348 36.98 12.62 0.86
N PHE A 349 38.06 12.39 1.60
CA PHE A 349 38.35 13.09 2.85
C PHE A 349 39.85 13.21 3.10
N GLN A 350 40.22 14.08 4.04
CA GLN A 350 41.60 14.33 4.41
C GLN A 350 41.97 13.60 5.70
N GLY A 351 43.05 12.84 5.70
CA GLY A 351 43.51 12.02 6.83
C GLY A 351 44.12 12.78 8.01
N VAL A 352 43.60 13.97 8.33
CA VAL A 352 44.07 14.78 9.47
C VAL A 352 43.29 14.53 10.76
N LYS A 353 42.12 13.89 10.68
CA LYS A 353 41.21 13.66 11.81
C LYS A 353 40.17 12.60 11.46
N ARG A 354 39.47 12.10 12.49
CA ARG A 354 38.20 11.40 12.29
C ARG A 354 37.22 12.33 11.59
N GLU A 355 36.59 11.86 10.51
CA GLU A 355 35.67 12.65 9.71
C GLU A 355 34.35 11.90 9.54
N GLY A 356 33.26 12.57 9.91
CA GLY A 356 31.90 12.14 9.61
C GLY A 356 31.44 12.84 8.34
N ILE A 357 30.99 12.06 7.36
CA ILE A 357 30.52 12.52 6.05
C ILE A 357 29.10 12.01 5.87
N ALA A 358 28.18 12.88 5.43
CA ALA A 358 26.85 12.45 5.03
C ALA A 358 26.96 11.49 3.84
N ALA A 359 26.27 10.37 3.89
CA ALA A 359 26.24 9.37 2.84
C ALA A 359 24.78 8.94 2.61
N PRO A 360 24.38 8.55 1.39
CA PRO A 360 25.13 8.70 0.14
C PRO A 360 25.16 10.16 -0.36
N SER A 361 26.18 10.51 -1.17
CA SER A 361 26.35 11.82 -1.79
C SER A 361 25.39 12.03 -2.99
N GLY A 362 24.10 12.16 -2.71
CA GLY A 362 23.08 12.40 -3.74
C GLY A 362 21.81 11.61 -3.46
N THR A 363 20.90 12.22 -2.70
CA THR A 363 19.47 11.87 -2.57
C THR A 363 19.15 10.38 -2.39
N GLU A 364 19.23 9.91 -1.14
CA GLU A 364 18.39 8.85 -0.55
C GLU A 364 18.30 7.52 -1.29
N HIS A 365 19.42 6.82 -1.47
CA HIS A 365 19.38 5.42 -1.87
C HIS A 365 18.88 4.55 -0.69
N ILE A 366 17.79 3.82 -0.91
CA ILE A 366 17.24 2.85 0.03
C ILE A 366 17.52 1.45 -0.52
N PHE A 367 18.14 0.62 0.30
CA PHE A 367 18.48 -0.76 -0.02
C PHE A 367 17.40 -1.69 0.51
N ASN A 368 17.08 -2.74 -0.24
CA ASN A 368 16.20 -3.82 0.22
C ASN A 368 16.84 -4.57 1.41
N ALA A 369 16.01 -5.25 2.19
CA ALA A 369 16.43 -6.23 3.17
C ALA A 369 17.43 -7.23 2.57
N GLY A 370 18.36 -7.72 3.41
CA GLY A 370 19.39 -8.64 2.95
C GLY A 370 20.49 -8.03 2.07
N THR A 371 20.47 -6.72 1.77
CA THR A 371 21.54 -6.10 0.96
C THR A 371 22.86 -6.02 1.72
N ARG A 372 23.93 -6.59 1.14
CA ARG A 372 25.31 -6.47 1.65
C ARG A 372 25.86 -5.09 1.32
N ILE A 373 26.56 -4.45 2.25
CA ILE A 373 27.33 -3.23 1.96
C ILE A 373 28.82 -3.52 2.08
N SER A 374 29.59 -3.13 1.06
CA SER A 374 31.05 -3.28 1.04
C SER A 374 31.73 -1.98 0.63
N ALA A 375 33.00 -1.84 1.02
CA ALA A 375 33.82 -0.72 0.62
C ALA A 375 35.25 -1.13 0.28
N SER A 376 35.88 -0.34 -0.58
CA SER A 376 37.32 -0.37 -0.82
C SER A 376 37.90 1.04 -0.75
N ALA A 377 39.11 1.14 -0.21
CA ALA A 377 39.78 2.40 0.01
C ALA A 377 41.00 2.56 -0.89
N ARG A 378 41.36 3.80 -1.19
CA ARG A 378 42.67 4.19 -1.72
C ARG A 378 43.16 5.47 -1.06
N ASP A 379 44.47 5.63 -1.05
CA ASP A 379 45.25 6.71 -0.46
C ASP A 379 46.34 7.17 -1.45
N VAL A 380 47.06 8.23 -1.11
CA VAL A 380 48.10 8.80 -1.98
C VAL A 380 49.38 7.96 -1.89
N SER A 381 49.76 7.56 -0.68
CA SER A 381 50.95 6.75 -0.36
C SER A 381 50.82 5.29 -0.76
N GLY A 382 49.66 4.67 -0.55
CA GLY A 382 49.45 3.24 -0.65
C GLY A 382 49.72 2.53 0.67
N GLY A 383 48.81 1.65 1.08
CA GLY A 383 49.00 0.73 2.20
C GLY A 383 48.59 1.26 3.57
N ASP A 384 48.07 2.49 3.64
CA ASP A 384 47.52 3.07 4.87
C ASP A 384 46.00 2.79 4.92
N ASN A 385 45.57 1.88 5.80
CA ASN A 385 44.17 1.46 5.87
C ASN A 385 43.25 2.54 6.47
N VAL A 386 41.94 2.34 6.37
CA VAL A 386 40.93 3.18 7.03
C VAL A 386 39.93 2.35 7.82
N LEU A 387 39.63 2.77 9.04
CA LEU A 387 38.50 2.26 9.81
C LEU A 387 37.22 2.99 9.40
N VAL A 388 36.17 2.22 9.12
CA VAL A 388 34.88 2.72 8.64
C VAL A 388 33.77 2.35 9.62
N TRP A 389 32.89 3.30 9.91
CA TRP A 389 31.58 3.06 10.54
C TRP A 389 30.48 3.60 9.63
N VAL A 390 29.40 2.86 9.49
CA VAL A 390 28.21 3.28 8.74
C VAL A 390 27.08 3.62 9.71
N GLU A 391 26.45 4.77 9.51
CA GLU A 391 25.23 5.16 10.19
C GLU A 391 24.05 4.71 9.34
N ILE A 392 23.24 3.81 9.87
CA ILE A 392 22.14 3.16 9.15
C ILE A 392 20.83 3.57 9.78
N GLN A 393 19.89 3.96 8.94
CA GLN A 393 18.51 4.19 9.28
C GLN A 393 17.66 3.07 8.67
N GLU A 394 17.12 2.19 9.53
CA GLU A 394 16.11 1.20 9.11
C GLU A 394 14.75 1.88 8.98
N ILE A 395 14.02 1.50 7.94
CA ILE A 395 12.72 2.08 7.60
C ILE A 395 11.62 1.41 8.42
#